data_AF-A0AAW2INW2-F1
#
_entry.id   AF-A0AAW2INW2-F1
#
_cell.length_a   1.000
_cell.length_b   1.000
_cell.length_c   1.000
_cell.angle_alpha   90.00
_cell.angle_beta   90.00
_cell.angle_gamma   90.00
#
_symmetry.space_group_name_H-M   'P 1'
#
loop_
_entity.id
_entity.type
_entity.pdbx_description
1 polymer ?
#
loop_
_entity_poly.entity_id
_entity_poly.type
_entity_poly.pdbx_seq_one_letter_code
_entity_poly.pdbx_strand_id
1 'polypeptide(L)'
;MRKMGFNEKWIQLITNCIEHCWFSVLINGDKAGFFQSSQGLRQGDPISPSIFIIVAEFLARGLTDYFSKILPWGTVTREKKHKETGGFSWRYQKISGQQINCNKSSFIVSNRCPSLIHQRIHKMTGFSFKPLPVTYLGSPLYKGNKKCILYDDLIAKMRLKLQGWGQSSLSHGGRLALIKSALCSMPLHLIQVLNPPKTVLHSIEQIMARFFWGSTENHKKIHWTAWKRICQPVKEGGLGIRRLSDVVVAFTYKLWWRFRSGSSLWARFLHVKYCKGIPPSLTRVSMHDSPNWKRMCNVRTEVQEKDRQKTIKRFTGQLGSEYVNQSRKEDWVSEDSLMWWLRSPINFGGDLEAGVHYGQGQVSFWCDNWLGEQPLPQWLTVHSLAQKNEDLIKWKLTHHGQFSTSSAWEYIRQQKNTQPIMKDVWNPCLIPTISVFAWRVLQNWIPVDVRIQRKGIQLASQCQYCKQVETQEHLFLLSEKSQLVWRHFANLFNLQIPQTDNICNMVQA
;
A
#
# COMPACT_ATOMS: atom_id res chain seq x y z
N MET A 1 2.79 -36.77 0.63
CA MET A 1 4.27 -36.64 0.69
C MET A 1 4.96 -37.71 -0.15
N ARG A 2 4.80 -39.02 0.11
CA ARG A 2 5.38 -40.09 -0.76
C ARG A 2 5.11 -39.90 -2.26
N LYS A 3 3.83 -39.71 -2.64
CA LYS A 3 3.43 -39.44 -4.04
C LYS A 3 3.98 -38.13 -4.64
N MET A 4 4.52 -37.24 -3.82
CA MET A 4 5.14 -35.99 -4.26
C MET A 4 6.67 -36.12 -4.35
N GLY A 5 7.24 -37.31 -4.11
CA GLY A 5 8.68 -37.58 -4.25
C GLY A 5 9.54 -37.18 -3.05
N PHE A 6 8.93 -36.95 -1.87
CA PHE A 6 9.71 -36.64 -0.67
C PHE A 6 10.49 -37.87 -0.17
N ASN A 7 11.70 -37.64 0.32
CA ASN A 7 12.57 -38.68 0.89
C ASN A 7 11.94 -39.28 2.16
N GLU A 8 12.03 -40.61 2.34
CA GLU A 8 11.46 -41.31 3.50
C GLU A 8 12.01 -40.82 4.85
N LYS A 9 13.30 -40.44 4.95
CA LYS A 9 13.86 -39.86 6.19
C LYS A 9 13.13 -38.58 6.58
N TRP A 10 12.81 -37.74 5.60
CA TRP A 10 12.08 -36.49 5.83
C TRP A 10 10.63 -36.75 6.22
N ILE A 11 9.99 -37.74 5.58
CA ILE A 11 8.62 -38.16 5.91
C ILE A 11 8.59 -38.65 7.36
N GLN A 12 9.54 -39.49 7.77
CA GLN A 12 9.63 -40.01 9.13
C GLN A 12 9.84 -38.91 10.16
N LEU A 13 10.68 -37.91 9.87
CA LEU A 13 10.86 -36.74 10.74
C LEU A 13 9.54 -35.99 10.95
N ILE A 14 8.80 -35.71 9.87
CA ILE A 14 7.50 -35.03 9.99
C ILE A 14 6.48 -35.88 10.72
N THR A 15 6.41 -37.18 10.42
CA THR A 15 5.51 -38.11 11.10
C THR A 15 5.77 -38.10 12.61
N ASN A 16 7.04 -38.18 13.03
CA ASN A 16 7.41 -38.12 14.44
C ASN A 16 6.98 -36.81 15.11
N CYS A 17 7.08 -35.67 14.41
CA CYS A 17 6.65 -34.37 14.92
C CYS A 17 5.13 -34.27 15.14
N ILE A 18 4.33 -34.95 14.32
CA ILE A 18 2.86 -34.87 14.40
C ILE A 18 2.29 -35.91 15.39
N GLU A 19 2.83 -37.13 15.38
CA GLU A 19 2.27 -38.26 16.14
C GLU A 19 2.44 -38.13 17.66
N HIS A 20 3.50 -37.46 18.13
CA HIS A 20 3.82 -37.38 19.57
C HIS A 20 3.31 -36.10 20.25
N CYS A 21 2.28 -35.46 19.70
CA CYS A 21 1.69 -34.26 20.29
C CYS A 21 0.74 -34.61 21.44
N TRP A 22 1.07 -34.15 22.66
CA TRP A 22 0.21 -34.24 23.84
C TRP A 22 -0.39 -32.86 24.18
N PHE A 23 -1.66 -32.86 24.55
CA PHE A 23 -2.40 -31.68 24.99
C PHE A 23 -2.84 -31.85 26.44
N SER A 24 -3.02 -30.73 27.13
CA SER A 24 -3.59 -30.65 28.47
C SER A 24 -4.65 -29.55 28.48
N VAL A 25 -5.72 -29.75 29.25
CA VAL A 25 -6.79 -28.74 29.40
C VAL A 25 -6.45 -27.86 30.60
N LEU A 26 -6.54 -26.55 30.43
CA LEU A 26 -6.46 -25.63 31.55
C LEU A 26 -7.85 -25.46 32.17
N ILE A 27 -8.03 -25.94 33.39
CA ILE A 27 -9.24 -25.76 34.19
C ILE A 27 -8.89 -24.81 35.33
N ASN A 28 -9.51 -23.63 35.35
CA ASN A 28 -9.23 -22.57 36.34
C ASN A 28 -7.75 -22.13 36.43
N GLY A 29 -6.99 -22.28 35.33
CA GLY A 29 -5.58 -21.90 35.28
C GLY A 29 -4.61 -23.06 35.56
N ASP A 30 -5.12 -24.17 36.11
CA ASP A 30 -4.32 -25.36 36.38
C ASP A 30 -4.45 -26.39 35.25
N LYS A 31 -3.34 -27.07 34.95
CA LYS A 31 -3.28 -28.13 33.95
C LYS A 31 -3.97 -29.37 34.49
N ALA A 32 -5.06 -29.78 33.85
CA ALA A 32 -5.82 -30.97 34.19
C ALA A 32 -5.73 -32.00 33.05
N GLY A 33 -5.13 -33.15 33.37
CA GLY A 33 -5.02 -34.30 32.48
C GLY A 33 -4.11 -34.08 31.26
N PHE A 34 -3.80 -35.18 30.59
CA PHE A 34 -3.07 -35.19 29.33
C PHE A 34 -3.75 -36.15 28.35
N PHE A 35 -3.87 -35.74 27.10
CA PHE A 35 -4.41 -36.59 26.03
C PHE A 35 -3.60 -36.38 24.74
N GLN A 36 -3.46 -37.44 23.96
CA GLN A 36 -2.69 -37.42 22.73
C GLN A 36 -3.55 -36.95 21.55
N SER A 37 -2.94 -36.19 20.64
CA SER A 37 -3.57 -35.81 19.37
C SER A 37 -3.63 -37.01 18.43
N SER A 38 -4.83 -37.38 17.99
CA SER A 38 -4.99 -38.38 16.92
C SER A 38 -5.09 -37.75 15.52
N GLN A 39 -5.58 -36.51 15.43
CA GLN A 39 -5.79 -35.80 14.17
C GLN A 39 -5.54 -34.30 14.34
N GLY A 40 -4.93 -33.69 13.31
CA GLY A 40 -4.69 -32.26 13.24
C GLY A 40 -3.24 -31.85 13.51
N LEU A 41 -2.95 -30.60 13.18
CA LEU A 41 -1.64 -29.98 13.37
C LEU A 41 -1.72 -28.94 14.49
N ARG A 42 -0.64 -28.79 15.26
CA ARG A 42 -0.59 -27.87 16.40
C ARG A 42 -0.62 -26.41 15.92
N GLN A 43 -1.59 -25.64 16.39
CA GLN A 43 -1.61 -24.19 16.12
C GLN A 43 -0.48 -23.49 16.88
N GLY A 44 0.28 -22.65 16.18
CA GLY A 44 1.46 -21.97 16.71
C GLY A 44 2.78 -22.70 16.49
N ASP A 45 2.75 -23.94 15.99
CA ASP A 45 3.96 -24.65 15.55
C ASP A 45 4.46 -24.13 14.20
N PRO A 46 5.74 -23.76 14.05
CA PRO A 46 6.29 -23.21 12.81
C PRO A 46 6.20 -24.15 11.59
N ILE A 47 6.17 -25.48 11.76
CA ILE A 47 6.11 -26.41 10.61
C ILE A 47 4.68 -26.64 10.10
N SER A 48 3.69 -26.46 10.98
CA SER A 48 2.29 -26.75 10.71
C SER A 48 1.72 -25.99 9.50
N PRO A 49 2.00 -24.69 9.27
CA PRO A 49 1.56 -23.98 8.07
C PRO A 49 2.09 -24.59 6.77
N SER A 50 3.34 -25.03 6.73
CA SER A 50 3.96 -25.62 5.54
C SER A 50 3.33 -26.98 5.20
N ILE A 51 3.08 -27.80 6.22
CA ILE A 51 2.41 -29.09 6.05
C ILE A 51 0.97 -28.89 5.58
N PHE A 52 0.27 -27.89 6.11
CA PHE A 52 -1.06 -27.53 5.65
C PHE A 52 -1.07 -27.15 4.16
N ILE A 53 -0.09 -26.37 3.68
CA ILE A 53 0.03 -26.00 2.26
C ILE A 53 0.21 -27.25 1.39
N ILE A 54 1.04 -28.21 1.82
CA ILE A 54 1.25 -29.47 1.10
C ILE A 54 -0.07 -30.26 0.97
N VAL A 55 -0.89 -30.30 2.02
CA VAL A 55 -2.20 -30.96 1.97
C VAL A 55 -3.18 -30.15 1.10
N ALA A 56 -3.18 -28.82 1.21
CA ALA A 56 -4.03 -27.94 0.42
C ALA A 56 -3.73 -27.99 -1.09
N GLU A 57 -2.51 -28.35 -1.50
CA GLU A 57 -2.16 -28.60 -2.90
C GLU A 57 -3.00 -29.73 -3.51
N PHE A 58 -3.33 -30.76 -2.71
CA PHE A 58 -4.23 -31.83 -3.15
C PHE A 58 -5.65 -31.30 -3.43
N LEU A 59 -6.15 -30.39 -2.59
CA LEU A 59 -7.42 -29.70 -2.82
C LEU A 59 -7.38 -28.89 -4.12
N ALA A 60 -6.32 -28.10 -4.32
CA ALA A 60 -6.18 -27.24 -5.50
C ALA A 60 -6.14 -28.05 -6.81
N ARG A 61 -5.35 -29.13 -6.85
CA ARG A 61 -5.28 -30.04 -8.01
C ARG A 61 -6.59 -30.77 -8.25
N GLY A 62 -7.21 -31.26 -7.17
CA GLY A 62 -8.51 -31.92 -7.23
C GLY A 62 -9.61 -31.01 -7.78
N LEU A 63 -9.65 -29.74 -7.35
CA LEU A 63 -10.55 -28.73 -7.91
C LEU A 63 -10.28 -28.48 -9.39
N THR A 64 -9.01 -28.37 -9.78
CA THR A 64 -8.62 -28.08 -11.17
C THR A 64 -9.03 -29.23 -12.11
N ASP A 65 -8.78 -30.47 -11.71
CA ASP A 65 -9.20 -31.67 -12.45
C ASP A 65 -10.73 -31.83 -12.48
N TYR A 66 -11.42 -31.50 -11.38
CA TYR A 66 -12.88 -31.57 -11.34
C TYR A 66 -13.52 -30.50 -12.24
N PHE A 67 -13.00 -29.28 -12.25
CA PHE A 67 -13.55 -28.20 -13.07
C PHE A 67 -13.17 -28.30 -14.55
N SER A 68 -11.99 -28.85 -14.89
CA SER A 68 -11.62 -29.10 -16.29
C SER A 68 -12.57 -30.09 -16.97
N LYS A 69 -13.14 -31.02 -16.18
CA LYS A 69 -14.16 -31.98 -16.63
C LYS A 69 -15.57 -31.39 -16.72
N ILE A 70 -15.82 -30.21 -16.12
CA ILE A 70 -17.15 -29.59 -16.02
C ILE A 70 -17.31 -28.39 -16.95
N LEU A 71 -16.25 -27.61 -17.21
CA LEU A 71 -16.29 -26.43 -18.07
C LEU A 71 -16.08 -26.84 -19.54
N PRO A 72 -17.12 -26.79 -20.40
CA PRO A 72 -16.98 -27.15 -21.80
C PRO A 72 -16.46 -25.95 -22.58
N TRP A 73 -15.15 -25.94 -22.86
CA TRP A 73 -14.65 -25.32 -24.09
C TRP A 73 -14.20 -26.37 -25.12
N GLY A 74 -14.30 -27.65 -24.78
CA GLY A 74 -14.17 -28.79 -25.69
C GLY A 74 -15.28 -29.78 -25.39
N THR A 75 -15.91 -30.27 -26.45
CA THR A 75 -16.86 -31.39 -26.52
C THR A 75 -16.97 -32.27 -25.28
N VAL A 76 -18.16 -32.26 -24.65
CA VAL A 76 -18.55 -33.25 -23.64
C VAL A 76 -18.63 -34.60 -24.34
N THR A 77 -17.61 -35.44 -24.18
CA THR A 77 -17.74 -36.87 -24.49
C THR A 77 -18.72 -37.46 -23.49
N ARG A 78 -19.85 -37.91 -24.05
CA ARG A 78 -21.01 -38.44 -23.36
C ARG A 78 -20.75 -39.88 -22.93
N GLU A 79 -19.66 -40.15 -22.22
CA GLU A 79 -19.37 -41.51 -21.77
C GLU A 79 -18.86 -41.55 -20.34
N LYS A 80 -19.51 -42.43 -19.56
CA LYS A 80 -19.35 -42.71 -18.12
C LYS A 80 -19.93 -41.64 -17.19
N LYS A 81 -21.27 -41.64 -17.12
CA LYS A 81 -22.00 -41.41 -15.87
C LYS A 81 -21.52 -42.44 -14.84
N HIS A 82 -20.39 -42.19 -14.19
CA HIS A 82 -20.10 -42.88 -12.93
C HIS A 82 -21.18 -42.46 -11.94
N LYS A 83 -21.88 -43.47 -11.39
CA LYS A 83 -22.75 -43.39 -10.21
C LYS A 83 -21.92 -43.04 -8.95
N GLU A 84 -21.11 -41.98 -8.99
CA GLU A 84 -20.45 -41.43 -7.81
C GLU A 84 -21.40 -40.42 -7.19
N THR A 85 -22.22 -40.89 -6.25
CA THR A 85 -23.32 -40.16 -5.59
C THR A 85 -22.87 -39.04 -4.65
N GLY A 86 -21.59 -38.66 -4.68
CA GLY A 86 -21.04 -37.57 -3.87
C GLY A 86 -20.35 -36.55 -4.77
N GLY A 87 -20.87 -35.32 -4.83
CA GLY A 87 -20.20 -34.22 -5.53
C GLY A 87 -18.78 -33.99 -4.97
N PHE A 88 -18.01 -33.11 -5.62
CA PHE A 88 -16.61 -32.81 -5.25
C PHE A 88 -16.35 -32.72 -3.74
N SER A 89 -17.22 -32.02 -3.00
CA SER A 89 -17.11 -31.86 -1.55
C SER A 89 -16.99 -33.20 -0.82
N TRP A 90 -17.86 -34.17 -1.12
CA TRP A 90 -17.83 -35.49 -0.51
C TRP A 90 -16.54 -36.25 -0.84
N ARG A 91 -16.10 -36.21 -2.11
CA ARG A 91 -14.88 -36.89 -2.56
C ARG A 91 -13.64 -36.31 -1.88
N TYR A 92 -13.56 -34.98 -1.79
CA TYR A 92 -12.48 -34.32 -1.08
C TYR A 92 -12.47 -34.68 0.41
N GLN A 93 -13.63 -34.61 1.09
CA GLN A 93 -13.71 -34.91 2.51
C GLN A 93 -13.34 -36.36 2.83
N LYS A 94 -13.77 -37.30 1.99
CA LYS A 94 -13.43 -38.72 2.13
C LYS A 94 -11.95 -39.01 1.93
N ILE A 95 -11.30 -38.35 0.96
CA ILE A 95 -9.88 -38.60 0.66
C ILE A 95 -8.94 -37.86 1.63
N SER A 96 -9.27 -36.62 1.97
CA SER A 96 -8.42 -35.78 2.82
C SER A 96 -8.65 -35.96 4.32
N GLY A 97 -9.81 -36.49 4.71
CA GLY A 97 -10.28 -36.51 6.10
C GLY A 97 -10.69 -35.13 6.63
N GLN A 98 -10.55 -34.05 5.84
CA GLN A 98 -10.97 -32.71 6.23
C GLN A 98 -12.46 -32.51 5.97
N GLN A 99 -13.14 -31.70 6.78
CA GLN A 99 -14.53 -31.31 6.55
C GLN A 99 -14.61 -29.91 5.96
N ILE A 100 -15.46 -29.73 4.94
CA ILE A 100 -15.71 -28.40 4.35
C ILE A 100 -16.83 -27.73 5.14
N ASN A 101 -16.60 -26.49 5.58
CA ASN A 101 -17.62 -25.70 6.25
C ASN A 101 -18.59 -25.09 5.22
N CYS A 102 -19.70 -25.76 4.95
CA CYS A 102 -20.72 -25.30 4.01
C CYS A 102 -21.36 -23.96 4.37
N ASN A 103 -21.31 -23.53 5.65
CA ASN A 103 -21.82 -22.23 6.08
C ASN A 103 -20.89 -21.08 5.70
N LYS A 104 -19.58 -21.35 5.61
CA LYS A 104 -18.56 -20.38 5.16
C LYS A 104 -18.32 -20.45 3.65
N SER A 105 -18.64 -21.58 3.02
CA SER A 105 -18.47 -21.79 1.58
C SER A 105 -19.69 -21.31 0.80
N SER A 106 -19.46 -20.38 -0.13
CA SER A 106 -20.50 -19.84 -1.00
C SER A 106 -19.98 -19.69 -2.43
N PHE A 107 -20.88 -19.75 -3.41
CA PHE A 107 -20.56 -19.51 -4.80
C PHE A 107 -21.14 -18.18 -5.31
N ILE A 108 -20.47 -17.60 -6.31
CA ILE A 108 -20.83 -16.33 -6.93
C ILE A 108 -20.95 -16.58 -8.44
N VAL A 109 -22.01 -16.06 -9.05
CA VAL A 109 -22.23 -16.13 -10.50
C VAL A 109 -22.48 -14.76 -11.08
N SER A 110 -22.44 -14.65 -12.41
CA SER A 110 -22.77 -13.40 -13.09
C SER A 110 -24.24 -13.04 -12.87
N ASN A 111 -24.56 -11.74 -12.80
CA ASN A 111 -25.96 -11.28 -12.60
C ASN A 111 -26.94 -11.73 -13.70
N ARG A 112 -26.45 -12.21 -14.84
CA ARG A 112 -27.27 -12.70 -15.96
C ARG A 112 -27.44 -14.22 -15.94
N CYS A 113 -26.94 -14.90 -14.91
CA CYS A 113 -27.01 -16.34 -14.80
C CYS A 113 -28.44 -16.78 -14.46
N PRO A 114 -29.06 -17.70 -15.23
CA PRO A 114 -30.39 -18.21 -14.92
C PRO A 114 -30.42 -18.96 -13.58
N SER A 115 -31.55 -18.86 -12.86
CA SER A 115 -31.77 -19.54 -11.56
C SER A 115 -31.57 -21.07 -11.62
N LEU A 116 -31.84 -21.69 -12.78
CA LEU A 116 -31.54 -23.10 -13.06
C LEU A 116 -30.06 -23.46 -12.83
N ILE A 117 -29.14 -22.56 -13.19
CA ILE A 117 -27.71 -22.77 -12.98
C ILE A 117 -27.37 -22.61 -11.49
N HIS A 118 -28.02 -21.70 -10.77
CA HIS A 118 -27.84 -21.58 -9.31
C HIS A 118 -28.25 -22.88 -8.60
N GLN A 119 -29.42 -23.43 -8.95
CA GLN A 119 -29.90 -24.70 -8.39
C GLN A 119 -28.99 -25.86 -8.76
N ARG A 120 -28.47 -25.90 -9.99
CA ARG A 120 -27.52 -26.92 -10.44
C ARG A 120 -26.20 -26.86 -9.64
N ILE A 121 -25.62 -25.67 -9.48
CA ILE A 121 -24.39 -25.49 -8.68
C ILE A 121 -24.67 -25.85 -7.22
N HIS A 122 -25.78 -25.41 -6.65
CA HIS A 122 -26.15 -25.73 -5.27
C HIS A 122 -26.31 -27.24 -5.06
N LYS A 123 -27.04 -27.94 -5.94
CA LYS A 123 -27.22 -29.40 -5.88
C LYS A 123 -25.91 -30.18 -6.05
N MET A 124 -24.99 -29.68 -6.87
CA MET A 124 -23.71 -30.36 -7.12
C MET A 124 -22.65 -30.09 -6.04
N THR A 125 -22.64 -28.89 -5.46
CA THR A 125 -21.57 -28.46 -4.54
C THR A 125 -22.00 -28.43 -3.07
N GLY A 126 -23.28 -28.28 -2.80
CA GLY A 126 -23.82 -28.04 -1.46
C GLY A 126 -23.60 -26.62 -0.93
N PHE A 127 -23.03 -25.70 -1.72
CA PHE A 127 -22.72 -24.34 -1.28
C PHE A 127 -23.88 -23.38 -1.51
N SER A 128 -24.01 -22.38 -0.64
CA SER A 128 -25.04 -21.34 -0.79
C SER A 128 -24.64 -20.29 -1.83
N PHE A 129 -25.64 -19.72 -2.52
CA PHE A 129 -25.41 -18.57 -3.40
C PHE A 129 -25.22 -17.31 -2.56
N LYS A 130 -24.19 -16.51 -2.87
CA LYS A 130 -23.97 -15.20 -2.23
C LYS A 130 -23.76 -14.12 -3.29
N PRO A 131 -24.59 -13.06 -3.32
CA PRO A 131 -24.40 -11.96 -4.25
C PRO A 131 -23.19 -11.09 -3.85
N LEU A 132 -22.62 -10.36 -4.83
CA LEU A 132 -21.65 -9.31 -4.54
C LEU A 132 -22.35 -8.10 -3.88
N PRO A 133 -21.72 -7.41 -2.92
CA PRO A 133 -20.32 -7.54 -2.52
C PRO A 133 -20.04 -8.64 -1.48
N VAL A 134 -18.85 -9.26 -1.55
CA VAL A 134 -18.38 -10.23 -0.55
C VAL A 134 -17.01 -9.83 -0.01
N THR A 135 -16.76 -10.07 1.28
CA THR A 135 -15.46 -9.79 1.89
C THR A 135 -14.51 -10.97 1.68
N TYR A 136 -13.36 -10.72 1.06
CA TYR A 136 -12.30 -11.69 0.82
C TYR A 136 -10.98 -11.16 1.38
N LEU A 137 -10.36 -11.89 2.32
CA LEU A 137 -9.14 -11.48 3.03
C LEU A 137 -9.24 -10.07 3.63
N GLY A 138 -10.42 -9.73 4.17
CA GLY A 138 -10.71 -8.41 4.73
C GLY A 138 -11.02 -7.32 3.69
N SER A 139 -10.90 -7.60 2.39
CA SER A 139 -11.19 -6.66 1.31
C SER A 139 -12.53 -6.96 0.62
N PRO A 140 -13.42 -5.98 0.42
CA PRO A 140 -14.67 -6.19 -0.29
C PRO A 140 -14.42 -6.37 -1.80
N LEU A 141 -14.90 -7.49 -2.33
CA LEU A 141 -15.05 -7.75 -3.75
C LEU A 141 -16.40 -7.22 -4.20
N TYR A 142 -16.42 -6.34 -5.19
CA TYR A 142 -17.64 -5.71 -5.68
C TYR A 142 -17.57 -5.45 -7.19
N LYS A 143 -18.73 -5.19 -7.79
CA LYS A 143 -18.85 -4.80 -9.20
C LYS A 143 -19.42 -3.39 -9.30
N GLY A 144 -18.87 -2.58 -10.20
CA GLY A 144 -19.32 -1.22 -10.47
C GLY A 144 -18.52 -0.15 -9.71
N ASN A 145 -19.19 0.92 -9.33
CA ASN A 145 -18.55 2.13 -8.78
C ASN A 145 -18.09 1.98 -7.34
N LYS A 146 -17.09 2.78 -6.96
CA LYS A 146 -16.59 2.90 -5.58
C LYS A 146 -17.68 3.48 -4.67
N LYS A 147 -18.30 2.64 -3.85
CA LYS A 147 -19.31 3.07 -2.87
C LYS A 147 -18.67 3.29 -1.49
N CYS A 148 -19.15 4.27 -0.74
CA CYS A 148 -18.69 4.54 0.64
C CYS A 148 -18.99 3.37 1.58
N ILE A 149 -20.14 2.71 1.40
CA ILE A 149 -20.61 1.58 2.22
C ILE A 149 -19.62 0.42 2.32
N LEU A 150 -18.74 0.27 1.32
CA LEU A 150 -17.71 -0.77 1.31
C LEU A 150 -16.64 -0.59 2.41
N TYR A 151 -16.59 0.59 3.03
CA TYR A 151 -15.60 0.93 4.05
C TYR A 151 -16.21 1.08 5.44
N ASP A 152 -17.52 0.84 5.60
CA ASP A 152 -18.21 1.00 6.88
C ASP A 152 -17.68 0.01 7.92
N ASP A 153 -17.37 -1.23 7.53
CA ASP A 153 -16.73 -2.22 8.40
C ASP A 153 -15.37 -1.75 8.95
N LEU A 154 -14.58 -1.08 8.11
CA LEU A 154 -13.28 -0.51 8.52
C LEU A 154 -13.52 0.61 9.54
N ILE A 155 -14.44 1.52 9.25
CA ILE A 155 -14.79 2.65 10.12
C ILE A 155 -15.33 2.13 11.46
N ALA A 156 -16.19 1.11 11.45
CA ALA A 156 -16.72 0.46 12.63
C ALA A 156 -15.60 -0.16 13.47
N LYS A 157 -14.67 -0.90 12.87
CA LYS A 157 -13.50 -1.47 13.57
C LYS A 157 -12.63 -0.39 14.21
N MET A 158 -12.41 0.74 13.52
CA MET A 158 -11.65 1.86 14.09
C MET A 158 -12.39 2.49 15.28
N ARG A 159 -13.71 2.68 15.19
CA ARG A 159 -14.53 3.19 16.29
C ARG A 159 -14.55 2.26 17.49
N LEU A 160 -14.68 0.95 17.28
CA LEU A 160 -14.64 -0.05 18.36
C LEU A 160 -13.31 -0.02 19.11
N LYS A 161 -12.17 0.09 18.41
CA LYS A 161 -10.86 0.26 19.06
C LYS A 161 -10.79 1.55 19.88
N LEU A 162 -11.32 2.65 19.34
CA LEU A 162 -11.34 3.93 20.03
C LEU A 162 -12.21 3.91 21.30
N GLN A 163 -13.34 3.21 21.28
CA GLN A 163 -14.18 3.03 22.47
C GLN A 163 -13.42 2.30 23.58
N GLY A 164 -12.67 1.24 23.23
CA GLY A 164 -11.83 0.53 24.20
C GLY A 164 -10.73 1.40 24.82
N TRP A 165 -10.12 2.31 24.05
CA TRP A 165 -9.10 3.24 24.57
C TRP A 165 -9.69 4.47 25.25
N GLY A 166 -10.92 4.88 24.90
CA GLY A 166 -11.59 6.03 25.48
C GLY A 166 -11.88 5.89 26.98
N GLN A 167 -11.87 4.67 27.52
CA GLN A 167 -11.98 4.43 28.96
C GLN A 167 -10.66 4.67 29.71
N SER A 168 -9.51 4.69 29.00
CA SER A 168 -8.22 5.02 29.59
C SER A 168 -7.93 6.52 29.45
N SER A 169 -7.63 7.22 30.54
CA SER A 169 -7.27 8.64 30.57
C SER A 169 -5.88 8.88 29.95
N LEU A 170 -5.80 8.78 28.62
CA LEU A 170 -4.53 8.83 27.88
C LEU A 170 -4.04 10.26 27.66
N SER A 171 -2.74 10.47 27.87
CA SER A 171 -2.04 11.70 27.49
C SER A 171 -2.02 11.89 25.97
N HIS A 172 -1.79 13.12 25.50
CA HIS A 172 -1.64 13.39 24.07
C HIS A 172 -0.48 12.60 23.43
N GLY A 173 0.59 12.34 24.18
CA GLY A 173 1.69 11.47 23.76
C GLY A 173 1.26 10.01 23.56
N GLY A 174 0.50 9.46 24.52
CA GLY A 174 -0.05 8.10 24.43
C GLY A 174 -1.02 7.94 23.25
N ARG A 175 -1.88 8.94 23.02
CA ARG A 175 -2.79 8.94 21.87
C ARG A 175 -2.05 9.01 20.54
N LEU A 176 -1.00 9.83 20.45
CA LEU A 176 -0.15 9.88 19.25
C LEU A 176 0.49 8.51 18.97
N ALA A 177 1.00 7.84 20.00
CA ALA A 177 1.59 6.51 19.87
C ALA A 177 0.57 5.50 19.32
N LEU A 178 -0.66 5.47 19.86
CA LEU A 178 -1.74 4.60 19.39
C LEU A 178 -2.21 4.92 17.95
N ILE A 179 -2.26 6.20 17.59
CA ILE A 179 -2.58 6.60 16.20
C ILE A 179 -1.52 6.01 15.25
N LYS A 180 -0.24 6.19 15.56
CA LYS A 180 0.86 5.74 14.71
C LYS A 180 0.94 4.21 14.62
N SER A 181 0.80 3.50 15.72
CA SER A 181 0.98 2.04 15.76
C SER A 181 -0.22 1.27 15.20
N ALA A 182 -1.44 1.74 15.46
CA ALA A 182 -2.65 1.00 15.16
C ALA A 182 -3.57 1.70 14.15
N LEU A 183 -4.03 2.93 14.42
CA LEU A 183 -5.06 3.54 13.56
C LEU A 183 -4.54 3.83 12.15
N CYS A 184 -3.28 4.25 12.01
CA CYS A 184 -2.66 4.50 10.71
C CYS A 184 -2.44 3.22 9.89
N SER A 185 -2.23 2.06 10.54
CA SER A 185 -1.94 0.79 9.86
C SER A 185 -3.20 0.06 9.40
N MET A 186 -4.31 0.17 10.14
CA MET A 186 -5.59 -0.44 9.83
C MET A 186 -6.09 -0.21 8.38
N PRO A 187 -6.14 1.02 7.84
CA PRO A 187 -6.67 1.26 6.50
C PRO A 187 -5.71 0.87 5.37
N LEU A 188 -4.41 0.68 5.64
CA LEU A 188 -3.39 0.56 4.58
C LEU A 188 -3.61 -0.65 3.67
N HIS A 189 -3.99 -1.80 4.24
CA HIS A 189 -4.24 -3.01 3.46
C HIS A 189 -5.36 -2.82 2.43
N LEU A 190 -6.43 -2.09 2.81
CA LEU A 190 -7.53 -1.76 1.89
C LEU A 190 -7.12 -0.71 0.87
N ILE A 191 -6.43 0.36 1.28
CA ILE A 191 -5.99 1.45 0.39
C ILE A 191 -5.01 0.95 -0.69
N GLN A 192 -4.21 -0.07 -0.36
CA GLN A 192 -3.28 -0.67 -1.30
C GLN A 192 -4.01 -1.40 -2.46
N VAL A 193 -5.19 -1.97 -2.20
CA VAL A 193 -5.95 -2.75 -3.18
C VAL A 193 -7.08 -1.93 -3.83
N LEU A 194 -7.73 -1.08 -3.04
CA LEU A 194 -8.90 -0.31 -3.41
C LEU A 194 -8.59 1.19 -3.45
N ASN A 195 -9.37 1.93 -4.24
CA ASN A 195 -9.28 3.37 -4.31
C ASN A 195 -10.45 4.03 -3.56
N PRO A 196 -10.32 4.34 -2.27
CA PRO A 196 -11.40 4.92 -1.48
C PRO A 196 -11.81 6.31 -1.99
N PRO A 197 -13.10 6.66 -1.94
CA PRO A 197 -13.54 8.04 -2.15
C PRO A 197 -12.89 9.02 -1.16
N LYS A 198 -12.72 10.28 -1.57
CA LYS A 198 -12.16 11.34 -0.70
C LYS A 198 -12.97 11.51 0.60
N THR A 199 -14.29 11.30 0.54
CA THR A 199 -15.19 11.34 1.70
C THR A 199 -14.83 10.30 2.76
N VAL A 200 -14.52 9.07 2.36
CA VAL A 200 -14.09 8.00 3.27
C VAL A 200 -12.74 8.34 3.90
N LEU A 201 -11.78 8.80 3.10
CA LEU A 201 -10.47 9.23 3.60
C LEU A 201 -10.61 10.35 4.64
N HIS A 202 -11.45 11.35 4.34
CA HIS A 202 -11.72 12.45 5.25
C HIS A 202 -12.40 11.95 6.53
N SER A 203 -13.35 11.02 6.44
CA SER A 203 -13.99 10.42 7.62
C SER A 203 -12.99 9.70 8.53
N ILE A 204 -12.06 8.94 7.95
CA ILE A 204 -11.00 8.26 8.70
C ILE A 204 -10.07 9.28 9.37
N GLU A 205 -9.62 10.31 8.63
CA GLU A 205 -8.77 11.38 9.17
C GLU A 205 -9.48 12.19 10.26
N GLN A 206 -10.78 12.44 10.13
CA GLN A 206 -11.60 13.08 11.16
C GLN A 206 -11.66 12.24 12.43
N ILE A 207 -11.80 10.91 12.32
CA ILE A 207 -11.79 9.99 13.45
C ILE A 207 -10.45 10.07 14.19
N MET A 208 -9.34 10.04 13.47
CA MET A 208 -8.00 10.20 14.06
C MET A 208 -7.81 11.57 14.72
N ALA A 209 -8.28 12.64 14.06
CA ALA A 209 -8.19 14.00 14.57
C ALA A 209 -9.01 14.19 15.86
N ARG A 210 -10.24 13.67 15.88
CA ARG A 210 -11.11 13.73 17.07
C ARG A 210 -10.50 12.94 18.23
N PHE A 211 -9.90 11.79 17.97
CA PHE A 211 -9.22 11.04 19.00
C PHE A 211 -7.99 11.80 19.54
N PHE A 212 -7.18 12.38 18.67
CA PHE A 212 -6.00 13.13 19.08
C PHE A 212 -6.34 14.35 19.96
N TRP A 213 -7.32 15.17 19.52
CA TRP A 213 -7.69 16.41 20.21
C TRP A 213 -8.78 16.26 21.28
N GLY A 214 -9.53 15.15 21.27
CA GLY A 214 -10.71 14.95 22.10
C GLY A 214 -10.45 14.82 23.60
N SER A 215 -11.49 14.58 24.38
CA SER A 215 -11.38 14.16 25.78
C SER A 215 -12.08 12.81 25.96
N THR A 216 -11.87 12.15 27.09
CA THR A 216 -12.70 11.02 27.52
C THR A 216 -14.14 11.48 27.82
N GLU A 217 -14.29 12.73 28.26
CA GLU A 217 -15.60 13.40 28.39
C GLU A 217 -16.15 13.79 27.01
N ASN A 218 -17.46 13.57 26.83
CA ASN A 218 -18.23 13.78 25.59
C ASN A 218 -18.23 15.24 25.05
N HIS A 219 -17.41 16.13 25.58
CA HIS A 219 -17.29 17.51 25.13
C HIS A 219 -16.40 17.63 23.90
N LYS A 220 -16.88 18.37 22.89
CA LYS A 220 -16.10 18.73 21.69
C LYS A 220 -14.93 19.64 22.10
N LYS A 221 -13.73 19.09 22.17
CA LYS A 221 -12.51 19.90 22.37
C LYS A 221 -12.12 20.69 21.12
N ILE A 222 -11.46 21.81 21.34
CA ILE A 222 -10.97 22.71 20.29
C ILE A 222 -9.88 22.02 19.48
N HIS A 223 -10.08 21.95 18.16
CA HIS A 223 -9.03 21.59 17.23
C HIS A 223 -8.11 22.80 16.99
N TRP A 224 -6.90 22.76 17.54
CA TRP A 224 -5.95 23.89 17.47
C TRP A 224 -5.39 24.14 16.06
N THR A 225 -5.32 23.10 15.23
CA THR A 225 -4.76 23.17 13.88
C THR A 225 -5.43 22.18 12.94
N ALA A 226 -5.32 22.44 11.64
CA ALA A 226 -5.80 21.52 10.61
C ALA A 226 -4.99 20.23 10.60
N TRP A 227 -5.67 19.09 10.42
CA TRP A 227 -5.03 17.77 10.36
C TRP A 227 -3.91 17.69 9.31
N LYS A 228 -4.05 18.40 8.18
CA LYS A 228 -3.02 18.53 7.14
C LYS A 228 -1.66 19.02 7.67
N ARG A 229 -1.65 19.94 8.65
CA ARG A 229 -0.41 20.47 9.26
C ARG A 229 0.22 19.47 10.22
N ILE A 230 -0.61 18.70 10.93
CA ILE A 230 -0.16 17.66 11.86
C ILE A 230 0.53 16.51 11.11
N CYS A 231 0.02 16.17 9.93
CA CYS A 231 0.54 15.08 9.12
C CYS A 231 1.86 15.37 8.36
N GLN A 232 2.56 16.46 8.70
CA GLN A 232 3.90 16.69 8.17
C GLN A 232 4.94 15.84 8.91
N PRO A 233 6.12 15.57 8.32
CA PRO A 233 7.22 14.96 9.05
C PRO A 233 7.59 15.74 10.31
N VAL A 234 8.15 15.03 11.27
CA VAL A 234 8.64 15.63 12.53
C VAL A 234 9.66 16.73 12.28
N LYS A 235 10.59 16.50 11.34
CA LYS A 235 11.63 17.47 10.95
C LYS A 235 11.07 18.78 10.40
N GLU A 236 9.82 18.80 9.96
CA GLU A 236 9.15 19.97 9.36
C GLU A 236 8.08 20.58 10.29
N GLY A 237 8.10 20.19 11.57
CA GLY A 237 7.16 20.70 12.57
C GLY A 237 5.81 19.97 12.64
N GLY A 238 5.67 18.81 11.98
CA GLY A 238 4.51 17.93 12.14
C GLY A 238 4.72 16.84 13.19
N LEU A 239 3.78 15.89 13.27
CA LEU A 239 3.86 14.73 14.17
C LEU A 239 4.33 13.46 13.48
N GLY A 240 4.62 13.48 12.17
CA GLY A 240 5.04 12.30 11.42
C GLY A 240 3.91 11.30 11.14
N ILE A 241 2.66 11.75 11.13
CA ILE A 241 1.51 10.97 10.64
C ILE A 241 1.41 11.18 9.12
N ARG A 242 1.21 10.14 8.32
CA ARG A 242 1.07 10.33 6.86
C ARG A 242 -0.38 10.63 6.50
N ARG A 243 -0.63 11.63 5.66
CA ARG A 243 -1.98 11.89 5.11
C ARG A 243 -2.42 10.74 4.22
N LEU A 244 -3.67 10.31 4.37
CA LEU A 244 -4.17 9.17 3.63
C LEU A 244 -4.32 9.46 2.14
N SER A 245 -4.61 10.71 1.77
CA SER A 245 -4.61 11.16 0.36
C SER A 245 -3.28 10.87 -0.31
N ASP A 246 -2.18 11.21 0.36
CA ASP A 246 -0.83 11.12 -0.19
C ASP A 246 -0.38 9.66 -0.22
N VAL A 247 -0.81 8.85 0.76
CA VAL A 247 -0.60 7.40 0.80
C VAL A 247 -1.35 6.68 -0.33
N VAL A 248 -2.58 7.08 -0.67
CA VAL A 248 -3.34 6.51 -1.79
C VAL A 248 -2.57 6.71 -3.09
N VAL A 249 -2.05 7.91 -3.32
CA VAL A 249 -1.24 8.22 -4.50
C VAL A 249 0.07 7.40 -4.47
N ALA A 250 0.78 7.35 -3.35
CA ALA A 250 2.01 6.55 -3.24
C ALA A 250 1.79 5.06 -3.52
N PHE A 251 0.65 4.49 -3.10
CA PHE A 251 0.28 3.13 -3.47
C PHE A 251 -0.11 2.97 -4.94
N THR A 252 -0.66 4.01 -5.57
CA THR A 252 -0.87 4.03 -7.04
C THR A 252 0.46 3.95 -7.78
N TYR A 253 1.46 4.74 -7.35
CA TYR A 253 2.83 4.69 -7.89
C TYR A 253 3.42 3.28 -7.73
N LYS A 254 3.26 2.67 -6.55
CA LYS A 254 3.70 1.28 -6.30
C LYS A 254 3.04 0.30 -7.26
N LEU A 255 1.74 0.45 -7.50
CA LEU A 255 0.99 -0.43 -8.38
C LEU A 255 1.42 -0.27 -9.84
N TRP A 256 1.61 0.97 -10.30
CA TRP A 256 2.14 1.27 -11.62
C TRP A 256 3.55 0.70 -11.82
N TRP A 257 4.43 0.89 -10.84
CA TRP A 257 5.77 0.31 -10.85
C TRP A 257 5.72 -1.21 -10.96
N ARG A 258 4.95 -1.91 -10.12
CA ARG A 258 4.81 -3.37 -10.18
C ARG A 258 4.25 -3.87 -11.51
N PHE A 259 3.40 -3.07 -12.16
CA PHE A 259 2.85 -3.39 -13.47
C PHE A 259 3.90 -3.27 -14.59
N ARG A 260 4.75 -2.23 -14.53
CA ARG A 260 5.83 -2.00 -15.50
C ARG A 260 7.01 -2.94 -15.30
N SER A 261 7.45 -3.14 -14.07
CA SER A 261 8.66 -3.92 -13.74
C SER A 261 8.42 -5.43 -13.66
N GLY A 262 7.16 -5.89 -13.60
CA GLY A 262 6.85 -7.24 -13.15
C GLY A 262 6.51 -8.23 -14.26
N SER A 263 7.10 -9.43 -14.18
CA SER A 263 6.69 -10.66 -14.89
C SER A 263 5.50 -11.40 -14.22
N SER A 264 4.96 -10.83 -13.13
CA SER A 264 3.89 -11.46 -12.33
C SER A 264 2.65 -11.79 -13.16
N LEU A 265 1.91 -12.84 -12.77
CA LEU A 265 0.66 -13.24 -13.44
C LEU A 265 -0.34 -12.06 -13.54
N TRP A 266 -0.43 -11.26 -12.49
CA TRP A 266 -1.27 -10.05 -12.47
C TRP A 266 -0.83 -9.03 -13.52
N ALA A 267 0.47 -8.74 -13.62
CA ALA A 267 1.00 -7.80 -14.61
C ALA A 267 0.77 -8.32 -16.03
N ARG A 268 1.07 -9.60 -16.30
CA ARG A 268 0.80 -10.26 -17.59
C ARG A 268 -0.68 -10.18 -17.98
N PHE A 269 -1.57 -10.48 -17.04
CA PHE A 269 -3.01 -10.37 -17.26
C PHE A 269 -3.44 -8.94 -17.61
N LEU A 270 -2.91 -7.92 -16.90
CA LEU A 270 -3.23 -6.52 -17.20
C LEU A 270 -2.68 -6.08 -18.56
N HIS A 271 -1.48 -6.51 -18.95
CA HIS A 271 -0.90 -6.22 -20.27
C HIS A 271 -1.78 -6.80 -21.38
N VAL A 272 -2.19 -8.07 -21.26
CA VAL A 272 -3.07 -8.71 -22.25
C VAL A 272 -4.43 -8.02 -22.29
N LYS A 273 -5.01 -7.70 -21.13
CA LYS A 273 -6.36 -7.15 -21.03
C LYS A 273 -6.46 -5.70 -21.55
N TYR A 274 -5.52 -4.84 -21.16
CA TYR A 274 -5.60 -3.40 -21.38
C TYR A 274 -4.64 -2.89 -22.45
N CYS A 275 -3.42 -3.40 -22.50
CA CYS A 275 -2.38 -2.90 -23.39
C CYS A 275 -2.46 -3.54 -24.79
N LYS A 276 -2.85 -4.81 -24.92
CA LYS A 276 -3.03 -5.51 -26.20
C LYS A 276 -1.83 -5.34 -27.17
N GLY A 277 -0.61 -5.39 -26.63
CA GLY A 277 0.64 -5.19 -27.40
C GLY A 277 1.08 -3.73 -27.56
N ILE A 278 0.24 -2.75 -27.20
CA ILE A 278 0.62 -1.33 -27.15
C ILE A 278 1.41 -1.08 -25.86
N PRO A 279 2.46 -0.25 -25.88
CA PRO A 279 3.10 0.20 -24.66
C PRO A 279 2.11 0.76 -23.61
N PRO A 280 2.28 0.43 -22.32
CA PRO A 280 1.54 1.05 -21.22
C PRO A 280 1.47 2.58 -21.28
N SER A 281 2.50 3.19 -21.84
CA SER A 281 2.62 4.64 -22.00
C SER A 281 1.58 5.25 -22.92
N LEU A 282 1.22 4.53 -23.97
CA LEU A 282 0.34 5.02 -25.04
C LEU A 282 -1.07 4.43 -24.95
N THR A 283 -1.33 3.54 -23.99
CA THR A 283 -2.62 2.86 -23.86
C THR A 283 -3.74 3.87 -23.55
N ARG A 284 -4.82 3.88 -24.33
CA ARG A 284 -5.97 4.77 -24.07
C ARG A 284 -6.86 4.19 -22.98
N VAL A 285 -7.41 5.06 -22.13
CA VAL A 285 -8.33 4.67 -21.05
C VAL A 285 -9.77 4.79 -21.54
N SER A 286 -10.53 3.70 -21.42
CA SER A 286 -11.96 3.66 -21.75
C SER A 286 -12.84 3.97 -20.53
N MET A 287 -14.06 4.45 -20.78
CA MET A 287 -15.06 4.67 -19.73
C MET A 287 -15.48 3.37 -19.03
N HIS A 288 -15.40 2.22 -19.71
CA HIS A 288 -15.78 0.92 -19.12
C HIS A 288 -14.61 0.20 -18.43
N ASP A 289 -13.43 0.80 -18.40
CA ASP A 289 -12.27 0.21 -17.74
C ASP A 289 -12.43 0.13 -16.22
N SER A 290 -11.70 -0.79 -15.62
CA SER A 290 -11.75 -1.00 -14.18
C SER A 290 -11.27 0.25 -13.44
N PRO A 291 -11.87 0.59 -12.28
CA PRO A 291 -11.45 1.73 -11.47
C PRO A 291 -9.96 1.70 -11.09
N ASN A 292 -9.40 0.50 -10.88
CA ASN A 292 -7.98 0.33 -10.56
C ASN A 292 -7.07 0.59 -11.77
N TRP A 293 -7.49 0.21 -12.99
CA TRP A 293 -6.77 0.57 -14.20
C TRP A 293 -6.76 2.09 -14.40
N LYS A 294 -7.92 2.74 -14.26
CA LYS A 294 -8.03 4.20 -14.33
C LYS A 294 -7.15 4.89 -13.28
N ARG A 295 -7.17 4.39 -12.04
CA ARG A 295 -6.31 4.88 -10.94
C ARG A 295 -4.83 4.86 -11.36
N MET A 296 -4.37 3.76 -11.94
CA MET A 296 -3.00 3.60 -12.43
C MET A 296 -2.67 4.56 -13.57
N CYS A 297 -3.54 4.65 -14.58
CA CYS A 297 -3.32 5.51 -15.74
C CYS A 297 -3.31 7.01 -15.39
N ASN A 298 -4.04 7.44 -14.34
CA ASN A 298 -4.03 8.84 -13.91
C ASN A 298 -2.66 9.34 -13.46
N VAL A 299 -1.82 8.44 -12.94
CA VAL A 299 -0.47 8.77 -12.43
C VAL A 299 0.59 8.58 -13.52
N ARG A 300 0.21 8.03 -14.68
CA ARG A 300 1.11 7.67 -15.76
C ARG A 300 1.93 8.86 -16.25
N THR A 301 1.29 9.99 -16.54
CA THR A 301 1.96 11.20 -17.05
C THR A 301 2.96 11.77 -16.04
N GLU A 302 2.58 11.86 -14.77
CA GLU A 302 3.43 12.37 -13.69
C GLU A 302 4.66 11.48 -13.44
N VAL A 303 4.52 10.17 -13.58
CA VAL A 303 5.64 9.22 -13.50
C VAL A 303 6.52 9.33 -14.74
N GLN A 304 5.92 9.43 -15.92
CA GLN A 304 6.63 9.46 -17.20
C GLN A 304 7.43 10.71 -17.44
N GLU A 305 6.88 11.89 -17.16
CA GLU A 305 7.58 13.18 -17.31
C GLU A 305 8.92 13.18 -16.55
N LYS A 306 8.97 12.47 -15.42
CA LYS A 306 10.15 12.43 -14.54
C LYS A 306 11.01 11.20 -14.74
N ASP A 307 10.46 10.10 -15.25
CA ASP A 307 11.25 9.05 -15.91
C ASP A 307 11.97 9.63 -17.15
N ARG A 308 11.39 10.61 -17.86
CA ARG A 308 11.96 11.22 -19.08
C ARG A 308 13.20 12.09 -18.81
N GLN A 309 13.24 12.86 -17.72
CA GLN A 309 14.42 13.68 -17.36
C GLN A 309 15.59 12.83 -16.82
N LYS A 310 16.42 12.23 -17.69
CA LYS A 310 17.63 11.40 -17.36
C LYS A 310 17.40 9.89 -17.19
N THR A 311 16.65 9.25 -18.10
CA THR A 311 16.81 7.80 -18.30
C THR A 311 18.01 7.56 -19.22
N ILE A 312 19.19 7.36 -18.64
CA ILE A 312 20.29 6.69 -19.35
C ILE A 312 19.99 5.19 -19.23
N LYS A 313 19.32 4.61 -20.22
CA LYS A 313 19.32 3.15 -20.42
C LYS A 313 20.57 2.81 -21.20
N ARG A 314 21.51 2.10 -20.57
CA ARG A 314 22.60 1.40 -21.26
C ARG A 314 21.99 0.13 -21.84
N PHE A 315 21.97 0.02 -23.16
CA PHE A 315 21.47 -1.13 -23.92
C PHE A 315 22.40 -2.33 -23.70
N THR A 316 21.87 -3.53 -23.52
CA THR A 316 22.67 -4.76 -23.46
C THR A 316 21.85 -6.00 -23.81
N GLY A 317 21.61 -6.32 -25.09
CA GLY A 317 21.21 -7.69 -25.48
C GLY A 317 20.39 -7.86 -26.75
N GLN A 318 20.78 -8.87 -27.53
CA GLN A 318 20.07 -9.40 -28.70
C GLN A 318 18.62 -9.80 -28.37
N LEU A 319 17.66 -9.25 -29.11
CA LEU A 319 16.25 -9.64 -29.05
C LEU A 319 16.01 -10.95 -29.81
N GLY A 320 15.44 -11.93 -29.12
CA GLY A 320 14.66 -13.00 -29.77
C GLY A 320 13.40 -12.41 -30.41
N SER A 321 13.05 -12.95 -31.58
CA SER A 321 12.11 -12.40 -32.57
C SER A 321 10.66 -12.16 -32.13
N GLU A 322 10.25 -12.51 -30.91
CA GLU A 322 8.88 -12.26 -30.42
C GLU A 322 8.71 -10.92 -29.67
N TYR A 323 9.79 -10.26 -29.25
CA TYR A 323 9.72 -8.99 -28.50
C TYR A 323 9.84 -7.72 -29.37
N VAL A 324 10.00 -7.88 -30.69
CA VAL A 324 10.31 -6.79 -31.64
C VAL A 324 9.13 -5.84 -31.88
N ASN A 325 7.89 -6.24 -31.58
CA ASN A 325 6.73 -5.38 -31.79
C ASN A 325 6.43 -4.41 -30.62
N GLN A 326 7.09 -4.58 -29.48
CA GLN A 326 6.89 -3.73 -28.30
C GLN A 326 7.93 -2.59 -28.19
N SER A 327 9.10 -2.75 -28.81
CA SER A 327 10.20 -1.79 -28.83
C SER A 327 10.01 -0.62 -29.82
N ARG A 328 9.12 -0.77 -30.81
CA ARG A 328 8.87 0.23 -31.87
C ARG A 328 8.11 1.51 -31.43
N LYS A 329 7.56 1.58 -30.20
CA LYS A 329 6.60 2.64 -29.81
C LYS A 329 6.78 3.25 -28.41
N GLU A 330 7.88 3.00 -27.71
CA GLU A 330 8.19 3.74 -26.47
C GLU A 330 9.09 4.93 -26.79
N ASP A 331 8.83 6.09 -26.17
CA ASP A 331 9.67 7.29 -26.31
C ASP A 331 11.07 7.00 -25.76
N TRP A 332 12.02 6.79 -26.67
CA TRP A 332 13.42 6.55 -26.34
C TRP A 332 14.20 7.86 -26.42
N VAL A 333 14.80 8.23 -25.28
CA VAL A 333 15.98 9.11 -25.10
C VAL A 333 15.88 10.55 -25.66
N SER A 334 15.87 11.52 -24.74
CA SER A 334 15.98 12.98 -24.98
C SER A 334 14.76 13.64 -25.63
N GLU A 335 14.80 14.97 -25.77
CA GLU A 335 13.66 15.90 -25.77
C GLU A 335 12.51 15.57 -26.74
N ASP A 336 12.76 14.87 -27.85
CA ASP A 336 11.75 14.45 -28.81
C ASP A 336 11.66 12.93 -28.97
N SER A 337 10.45 12.43 -29.20
CA SER A 337 10.27 11.03 -29.61
C SER A 337 11.00 10.80 -30.95
N LEU A 338 11.67 9.66 -31.14
CA LEU A 338 12.12 9.21 -32.48
C LEU A 338 10.97 9.24 -33.52
N MET A 339 9.73 9.04 -33.05
CA MET A 339 8.50 9.17 -33.84
C MET A 339 8.08 10.63 -34.15
N TRP A 340 8.58 11.61 -33.41
CA TRP A 340 8.36 13.04 -33.68
C TRP A 340 9.25 13.51 -34.83
N TRP A 341 10.53 13.08 -34.85
CA TRP A 341 11.43 13.33 -35.98
C TRP A 341 11.02 12.59 -37.27
N LEU A 342 10.47 11.38 -37.16
CA LEU A 342 9.90 10.63 -38.30
C LEU A 342 8.56 11.21 -38.82
N ARG A 343 7.94 12.17 -38.11
CA ARG A 343 6.64 12.77 -38.45
C ARG A 343 6.74 14.16 -39.10
N SER A 344 7.93 14.73 -39.24
CA SER A 344 8.11 15.87 -40.13
C SER A 344 7.68 15.43 -41.54
N PRO A 345 6.69 16.08 -42.17
CA PRO A 345 6.24 15.71 -43.50
C PRO A 345 7.29 16.20 -44.50
N ILE A 346 8.41 15.50 -44.59
CA ILE A 346 9.19 15.53 -45.81
C ILE A 346 8.37 14.67 -46.77
N ASN A 347 7.71 15.35 -47.70
CA ASN A 347 6.80 14.78 -48.68
C ASN A 347 7.60 13.88 -49.63
N PHE A 348 7.95 12.68 -49.19
CA PHE A 348 8.43 11.63 -50.07
C PHE A 348 7.18 10.92 -50.59
N GLY A 349 6.77 11.29 -51.80
CA GLY A 349 5.73 10.56 -52.52
C GLY A 349 6.21 9.13 -52.79
N GLY A 350 5.56 8.16 -52.16
CA GLY A 350 5.80 6.73 -52.38
C GLY A 350 5.82 5.94 -51.08
N ASP A 351 5.16 4.79 -51.08
CA ASP A 351 5.19 3.82 -49.99
C ASP A 351 6.63 3.34 -49.75
N LEU A 352 7.24 3.75 -48.63
CA LEU A 352 8.59 3.36 -48.22
C LEU A 352 8.52 2.40 -47.02
N GLU A 353 9.00 1.17 -47.21
CA GLU A 353 9.26 0.22 -46.14
C GLU A 353 10.67 0.43 -45.58
N ALA A 354 10.79 0.98 -44.36
CA ALA A 354 12.07 1.06 -43.65
C ALA A 354 12.30 -0.20 -42.80
N GLY A 355 13.44 -0.86 -43.01
CA GLY A 355 13.87 -2.08 -42.32
C GLY A 355 15.10 -1.87 -41.43
N VAL A 356 15.23 -2.68 -40.37
CA VAL A 356 16.43 -2.76 -39.52
C VAL A 356 16.90 -4.22 -39.51
N HIS A 357 18.10 -4.51 -40.00
CA HIS A 357 18.72 -5.84 -39.86
C HIS A 357 19.56 -5.87 -38.59
N TYR A 358 19.53 -7.01 -37.90
CA TYR A 358 20.49 -7.34 -36.87
C TYR A 358 21.40 -8.46 -37.38
N GLY A 359 22.57 -8.09 -37.89
CA GLY A 359 23.62 -9.03 -38.30
C GLY A 359 24.95 -8.64 -37.66
N GLN A 360 25.61 -9.60 -37.00
CA GLN A 360 27.01 -9.48 -36.54
C GLN A 360 27.37 -8.24 -35.71
N GLY A 361 26.46 -7.77 -34.85
CA GLY A 361 26.78 -6.73 -33.87
C GLY A 361 26.81 -5.30 -34.41
N GLN A 362 26.33 -5.06 -35.64
CA GLN A 362 26.01 -3.72 -36.15
C GLN A 362 24.51 -3.58 -36.43
N VAL A 363 24.00 -2.37 -36.19
CA VAL A 363 22.65 -1.94 -36.59
C VAL A 363 22.81 -1.04 -37.80
N SER A 364 22.35 -1.50 -38.95
CA SER A 364 22.29 -0.72 -40.18
C SER A 364 20.83 -0.36 -40.49
N PHE A 365 20.59 0.91 -40.79
CA PHE A 365 19.32 1.42 -41.28
C PHE A 365 19.39 1.48 -42.80
N TRP A 366 18.40 0.93 -43.49
CA TRP A 366 18.21 1.22 -44.92
C TRP A 366 16.80 1.76 -45.14
N CYS A 367 16.73 2.70 -46.07
CA CYS A 367 15.52 3.12 -46.75
C CYS A 367 15.86 2.96 -48.23
N ASP A 368 15.14 2.11 -48.96
CA ASP A 368 15.36 1.99 -50.39
C ASP A 368 15.07 3.35 -51.04
N ASN A 369 16.03 3.87 -51.82
CA ASN A 369 16.06 5.22 -52.43
C ASN A 369 16.61 6.39 -51.57
N TRP A 370 17.58 6.15 -50.68
CA TRP A 370 18.40 7.23 -50.14
C TRP A 370 19.43 7.72 -51.19
N LEU A 371 18.97 8.53 -52.15
CA LEU A 371 19.84 9.30 -53.03
C LEU A 371 20.28 10.57 -52.29
N GLY A 372 21.43 10.52 -51.63
CA GLY A 372 22.09 11.71 -51.10
C GLY A 372 23.25 11.41 -50.16
N GLU A 373 24.46 11.81 -50.56
CA GLU A 373 25.68 11.81 -49.75
C GLU A 373 25.62 12.86 -48.62
N GLN A 374 24.76 12.65 -47.62
CA GLN A 374 24.81 13.39 -46.37
C GLN A 374 25.33 12.45 -45.27
N PRO A 375 26.41 12.79 -44.55
CA PRO A 375 26.91 11.93 -43.48
C PRO A 375 25.87 11.83 -42.37
N LEU A 376 25.64 10.61 -41.89
CA LEU A 376 24.85 10.35 -40.69
C LEU A 376 25.34 11.28 -39.55
N PRO A 377 24.44 11.97 -38.82
CA PRO A 377 24.85 12.85 -37.74
C PRO A 377 25.69 12.08 -36.72
N GLN A 378 26.75 12.71 -36.23
CA GLN A 378 27.77 12.12 -35.35
C GLN A 378 27.24 11.53 -34.01
N TRP A 379 25.99 11.81 -33.63
CA TRP A 379 25.33 11.22 -32.47
C TRP A 379 24.74 9.82 -32.74
N LEU A 380 24.63 9.42 -34.01
CA LEU A 380 24.16 8.10 -34.45
C LEU A 380 25.29 7.07 -34.56
N THR A 381 26.53 7.48 -34.29
CA THR A 381 27.69 6.59 -34.24
C THR A 381 27.49 5.56 -33.14
N VAL A 382 27.19 4.33 -33.56
CA VAL A 382 26.80 3.20 -32.73
C VAL A 382 27.89 2.92 -31.69
N HIS A 383 27.66 3.29 -30.44
CA HIS A 383 28.47 2.78 -29.33
C HIS A 383 28.23 1.26 -29.23
N SER A 384 29.27 0.46 -29.49
CA SER A 384 29.23 -0.99 -29.32
C SER A 384 29.02 -1.32 -27.84
N LEU A 385 27.84 -1.84 -27.50
CA LEU A 385 27.48 -2.17 -26.13
C LEU A 385 27.78 -3.65 -25.86
N ALA A 386 28.98 -3.90 -25.32
CA ALA A 386 29.59 -5.22 -25.19
C ALA A 386 29.14 -6.07 -23.97
N GLN A 387 27.92 -5.92 -23.45
CA GLN A 387 27.42 -6.82 -22.39
C GLN A 387 25.98 -7.29 -22.68
N LYS A 388 25.62 -8.47 -22.17
CA LYS A 388 24.27 -9.06 -22.19
C LYS A 388 23.66 -8.91 -20.79
N ASN A 389 23.04 -7.77 -20.48
CA ASN A 389 22.31 -7.54 -19.24
C ASN A 389 20.87 -7.17 -19.61
N GLU A 390 19.89 -7.85 -19.04
CA GLU A 390 18.48 -7.54 -19.28
C GLU A 390 18.15 -6.07 -18.99
N ASP A 391 17.30 -5.46 -19.81
CA ASP A 391 16.86 -4.08 -19.62
C ASP A 391 16.07 -3.93 -18.31
N LEU A 392 16.63 -3.19 -17.34
CA LEU A 392 16.02 -2.96 -16.03
C LEU A 392 15.43 -1.56 -15.91
N ILE A 393 14.18 -1.47 -15.45
CA ILE A 393 13.56 -0.21 -15.05
C ILE A 393 14.14 0.20 -13.68
N LYS A 394 14.71 1.42 -13.58
CA LYS A 394 15.30 1.95 -12.34
C LYS A 394 14.47 3.09 -11.75
N TRP A 395 14.21 3.02 -10.45
CA TRP A 395 13.49 4.03 -9.69
C TRP A 395 14.44 5.14 -9.22
N LYS A 396 14.35 6.31 -9.88
CA LYS A 396 15.31 7.40 -9.72
C LYS A 396 15.38 8.04 -8.34
N LEU A 397 14.30 7.99 -7.57
CA LEU A 397 14.26 8.62 -6.23
C LEU A 397 15.05 7.85 -5.17
N THR A 398 15.70 6.75 -5.55
CA THR A 398 16.54 5.94 -4.67
C THR A 398 17.88 5.67 -5.33
N HIS A 399 18.96 5.74 -4.56
CA HIS A 399 20.32 5.47 -5.06
C HIS A 399 20.48 4.07 -5.64
N HIS A 400 19.77 3.07 -5.09
CA HIS A 400 19.81 1.68 -5.54
C HIS A 400 18.90 1.39 -6.75
N GLY A 401 18.10 2.35 -7.20
CA GLY A 401 17.17 2.16 -8.31
C GLY A 401 15.96 1.27 -8.00
N GLN A 402 15.71 0.94 -6.72
CA GLN A 402 14.58 0.11 -6.30
C GLN A 402 13.40 0.96 -5.82
N PHE A 403 12.18 0.61 -6.23
CA PHE A 403 11.00 1.34 -5.79
C PHE A 403 10.76 1.21 -4.28
N SER A 404 10.66 2.36 -3.60
CA SER A 404 10.18 2.42 -2.22
C SER A 404 8.97 3.33 -2.10
N THR A 405 7.96 2.86 -1.36
CA THR A 405 6.75 3.66 -1.06
C THR A 405 7.08 4.90 -0.24
N SER A 406 8.14 4.88 0.58
CA SER A 406 8.58 6.08 1.32
C SER A 406 9.12 7.15 0.38
N SER A 407 9.97 6.78 -0.58
CA SER A 407 10.51 7.71 -1.58
C SER A 407 9.42 8.30 -2.48
N ALA A 408 8.43 7.49 -2.88
CA ALA A 408 7.28 7.97 -3.63
C ALA A 408 6.44 8.96 -2.80
N TRP A 409 6.19 8.66 -1.52
CA TRP A 409 5.47 9.55 -0.63
C TRP A 409 6.18 10.88 -0.40
N GLU A 410 7.51 10.85 -0.23
CA GLU A 410 8.36 12.04 -0.07
C GLU A 410 8.28 12.98 -1.28
N TYR A 411 8.09 12.41 -2.46
CA TYR A 411 7.93 13.14 -3.71
C TYR A 411 6.51 13.71 -3.90
N ILE A 412 5.47 12.98 -3.50
CA ILE A 412 4.07 13.40 -3.65
C ILE A 412 3.71 14.56 -2.70
N ARG A 413 4.33 14.60 -1.52
CA ARG A 413 4.00 15.59 -0.50
C ARG A 413 4.59 16.96 -0.82
N GLN A 414 3.93 18.01 -0.34
CA GLN A 414 4.48 19.36 -0.31
C GLN A 414 5.56 19.43 0.78
N GLN A 415 6.83 19.41 0.39
CA GLN A 415 7.95 19.51 1.32
C GLN A 415 8.03 20.92 1.90
N LYS A 416 8.42 21.02 3.17
CA LYS A 416 8.65 22.28 3.87
C LYS A 416 10.08 22.34 4.39
N ASN A 417 10.54 23.56 4.69
CA ASN A 417 11.84 23.76 5.30
C ASN A 417 11.93 23.01 6.64
N THR A 418 13.04 22.30 6.82
CA THR A 418 13.32 21.59 8.06
C THR A 418 13.59 22.59 9.18
N GLN A 419 13.01 22.33 10.35
CA GLN A 419 13.22 23.12 11.56
C GLN A 419 14.25 22.40 12.44
N PRO A 420 15.48 22.93 12.63
CA PRO A 420 16.54 22.26 13.39
C PRO A 420 16.11 21.85 14.80
N ILE A 421 15.42 22.76 15.50
CA ILE A 421 14.84 22.60 16.84
C ILE A 421 13.95 21.35 17.01
N MET A 422 13.34 20.84 15.93
CA MET A 422 12.49 19.66 16.02
C MET A 422 13.28 18.38 16.28
N LYS A 423 14.60 18.37 16.06
CA LYS A 423 15.45 17.24 16.45
C LYS A 423 15.54 17.10 17.97
N ASP A 424 15.65 18.22 18.67
CA ASP A 424 15.81 18.24 20.13
C ASP A 424 14.49 17.94 20.85
N VAL A 425 13.38 18.50 20.35
CA VAL A 425 12.03 18.25 20.88
C VAL A 425 11.64 16.77 20.80
N TRP A 426 12.08 16.08 19.76
CA TRP A 426 11.75 14.67 19.49
C TRP A 426 12.91 13.71 19.77
N ASN A 427 13.81 14.10 20.68
CA ASN A 427 14.89 13.24 21.14
C ASN A 427 14.33 11.97 21.81
N PRO A 428 14.86 10.77 21.50
CA PRO A 428 14.43 9.51 22.11
C PRO A 428 14.50 9.48 23.65
N CYS A 429 15.36 10.29 24.28
CA CYS A 429 15.47 10.39 25.73
C CYS A 429 14.25 11.08 26.38
N LEU A 430 13.46 11.82 25.61
CA LEU A 430 12.27 12.52 26.12
C LEU A 430 11.04 11.61 26.08
N ILE A 431 10.27 11.65 27.16
CA ILE A 431 8.98 10.97 27.21
C ILE A 431 8.05 11.62 26.17
N PRO A 432 7.32 10.83 25.34
CA PRO A 432 6.48 11.38 24.26
C PRO A 432 5.45 12.43 24.68
N THR A 433 4.98 12.38 25.93
CA THR A 433 4.07 13.40 26.49
C THR A 433 4.74 14.77 26.55
N ILE A 434 6.02 14.82 26.94
CA ILE A 434 6.81 16.06 27.02
C ILE A 434 7.11 16.56 25.61
N SER A 435 7.53 15.70 24.69
CA SER A 435 7.77 16.07 23.28
C SER A 435 6.53 16.66 22.61
N VAL A 436 5.35 16.07 22.82
CA VAL A 436 4.10 16.61 22.29
C VAL A 436 3.74 17.94 22.94
N PHE A 437 3.99 18.11 24.23
CA PHE A 437 3.78 19.38 24.91
C PHE A 437 4.71 20.47 24.37
N ALA A 438 6.02 20.22 24.31
CA ALA A 438 7.01 21.15 23.76
C ALA A 438 6.71 21.51 22.30
N TRP A 439 6.32 20.52 21.48
CA TRP A 439 5.84 20.77 20.12
C TRP A 439 4.62 21.71 20.10
N ARG A 440 3.66 21.56 21.03
CA ARG A 440 2.52 22.49 21.14
C ARG A 440 2.98 23.89 21.55
N VAL A 441 3.92 24.02 22.48
CA VAL A 441 4.51 25.32 22.87
C VAL A 441 5.09 26.01 21.61
N LEU A 442 5.94 25.33 20.85
CA LEU A 442 6.60 25.91 19.66
C LEU A 442 5.62 26.29 18.54
N GLN A 443 4.51 25.58 18.42
CA GLN A 443 3.44 25.90 17.45
C GLN A 443 2.40 26.89 18.01
N ASN A 444 2.61 27.34 19.25
CA ASN A 444 1.75 28.21 20.04
C ASN A 444 0.36 27.58 20.34
N TRP A 445 0.19 26.26 20.33
CA TRP A 445 -1.13 25.57 20.48
C TRP A 445 -1.52 25.24 21.94
N ILE A 446 -1.14 26.11 22.86
CA ILE A 446 -1.50 25.99 24.27
C ILE A 446 -2.81 26.75 24.52
N PRO A 447 -3.73 26.20 25.35
CA PRO A 447 -4.97 26.85 25.74
C PRO A 447 -4.70 27.98 26.72
N VAL A 448 -4.09 29.06 26.24
CA VAL A 448 -3.90 30.31 27.00
C VAL A 448 -5.08 31.23 26.76
N ASP A 449 -5.47 32.05 27.74
CA ASP A 449 -6.70 32.85 27.68
C ASP A 449 -6.84 33.69 26.40
N VAL A 450 -5.81 34.47 26.05
CA VAL A 450 -5.81 35.29 24.82
C VAL A 450 -6.04 34.44 23.57
N ARG A 451 -5.53 33.21 23.55
CA ARG A 451 -5.70 32.31 22.41
C ARG A 451 -7.08 31.66 22.36
N ILE A 452 -7.65 31.36 23.53
CA ILE A 452 -9.02 30.87 23.66
C ILE A 452 -10.01 31.97 23.23
N GLN A 453 -9.76 33.24 23.61
CA GLN A 453 -10.52 34.40 23.14
C GLN A 453 -10.50 34.54 21.61
N ARG A 454 -9.33 34.39 20.97
CA ARG A 454 -9.19 34.38 19.50
C ARG A 454 -9.98 33.26 18.80
N LYS A 455 -10.41 32.24 19.54
CA LYS A 455 -11.26 31.14 19.05
C LYS A 455 -12.76 31.40 19.28
N GLY A 456 -13.13 32.58 19.77
CA GLY A 456 -14.52 33.01 19.94
C GLY A 456 -15.15 32.61 21.28
N ILE A 457 -14.36 32.13 22.24
CA ILE A 457 -14.84 31.85 23.60
C ILE A 457 -14.60 33.09 24.44
N GLN A 458 -15.65 33.62 25.06
CA GLN A 458 -15.54 34.78 25.94
C GLN A 458 -15.06 34.33 27.33
N LEU A 459 -13.93 34.88 27.77
CA LEU A 459 -13.41 34.74 29.12
C LEU A 459 -12.61 35.98 29.50
N ALA A 460 -12.46 36.26 30.79
CA ALA A 460 -11.54 37.28 31.27
C ALA A 460 -10.11 36.73 31.18
N SER A 461 -9.23 37.41 30.43
CA SER A 461 -7.82 37.00 30.33
C SER A 461 -7.05 37.56 31.51
N GLN A 462 -6.75 36.72 32.50
CA GLN A 462 -5.99 37.10 33.68
C GLN A 462 -5.10 35.96 34.16
N CYS A 463 -3.78 36.17 34.13
CA CYS A 463 -2.82 35.27 34.72
C CYS A 463 -3.14 35.08 36.21
N GLN A 464 -3.23 33.82 36.64
CA GLN A 464 -3.59 33.49 38.03
C GLN A 464 -2.61 34.04 39.06
N TYR A 465 -1.35 34.25 38.68
CA TYR A 465 -0.28 34.66 39.59
C TYR A 465 -0.10 36.18 39.69
N CYS A 466 -0.02 36.88 38.56
CA CYS A 466 0.29 38.32 38.54
C CYS A 466 -0.84 39.20 38.01
N LYS A 467 -2.00 38.63 37.66
CA LYS A 467 -3.20 39.32 37.13
C LYS A 467 -3.00 40.09 35.82
N GLN A 468 -1.84 39.98 35.18
CA GLN A 468 -1.61 40.51 33.82
C GLN A 468 -2.29 39.62 32.76
N VAL A 469 -2.31 40.10 31.51
CA VAL A 469 -2.89 39.36 30.38
C VAL A 469 -2.15 38.02 30.18
N GLU A 470 -2.89 36.91 30.15
CA GLU A 470 -2.30 35.58 30.01
C GLU A 470 -1.94 35.29 28.54
N THR A 471 -0.68 35.55 28.18
CA THR A 471 -0.07 35.15 26.90
C THR A 471 0.87 33.96 27.10
N GLN A 472 1.20 33.25 26.02
CA GLN A 472 2.11 32.12 26.09
C GLN A 472 3.51 32.57 26.53
N GLU A 473 3.98 33.68 25.96
CA GLU A 473 5.25 34.31 26.28
C GLU A 473 5.25 34.80 27.73
N HIS A 474 4.12 35.33 28.22
CA HIS A 474 3.97 35.69 29.61
C HIS A 474 4.11 34.48 30.56
N LEU A 475 3.37 33.40 30.31
CA LEU A 475 3.40 32.21 31.15
C LEU A 475 4.77 31.50 31.19
N PHE A 476 5.48 31.44 30.06
CA PHE A 476 6.71 30.65 29.96
C PHE A 476 7.99 31.48 30.07
N LEU A 477 7.98 32.78 29.77
CA LEU A 477 9.19 33.62 29.75
C LEU A 477 9.10 34.79 30.74
N LEU A 478 8.06 35.60 30.64
CA LEU A 478 8.04 36.93 31.26
C LEU A 478 7.54 36.92 32.71
N SER A 479 6.77 35.90 33.12
CA SER A 479 6.26 35.83 34.49
C SER A 479 7.40 35.70 35.49
N GLU A 480 7.26 36.34 36.64
CA GLU A 480 8.27 36.29 37.72
C GLU A 480 8.55 34.84 38.14
N LYS A 481 7.51 34.00 38.22
CA LYS A 481 7.63 32.58 38.54
C LYS A 481 8.39 31.80 37.45
N SER A 482 8.10 32.03 36.16
CA SER A 482 8.84 31.36 35.08
C SER A 482 10.31 31.78 35.07
N GLN A 483 10.60 33.06 35.29
CA GLN A 483 11.99 33.54 35.37
C GLN A 483 12.75 32.92 36.54
N LEU A 484 12.12 32.73 37.70
CA LEU A 484 12.72 32.03 38.83
C LEU A 484 13.08 30.58 38.49
N VAL A 485 12.16 29.86 37.83
CA VAL A 485 12.40 28.47 37.39
C VAL A 485 13.55 28.43 36.38
N TRP A 486 13.55 29.31 35.38
CA TRP A 486 14.63 29.37 34.40
C TRP A 486 15.96 29.70 35.05
N ARG A 487 16.04 30.69 35.95
CA ARG A 487 17.27 31.03 36.68
C ARG A 487 17.79 29.86 37.51
N HIS A 488 16.90 29.11 38.17
CA HIS A 488 17.29 27.93 38.93
C HIS A 488 17.98 26.87 38.06
N PHE A 489 17.37 26.51 36.92
CA PHE A 489 17.96 25.53 36.00
C PHE A 489 19.16 26.07 35.24
N ALA A 490 19.17 27.35 34.87
CA ALA A 490 20.32 28.00 34.25
C ALA A 490 21.54 27.97 35.17
N ASN A 491 21.37 28.21 36.46
CA ASN A 491 22.44 28.09 37.45
C ASN A 491 22.91 26.64 37.64
N LEU A 492 21.98 25.67 37.62
CA LEU A 492 22.34 24.25 37.72
C LEU A 492 23.18 23.75 36.54
N PHE A 493 22.93 24.27 35.33
CA PHE A 493 23.59 23.84 34.10
C PHE A 493 24.61 24.86 33.55
N ASN A 494 24.91 25.94 34.29
CA ASN A 494 25.76 27.06 33.86
C ASN A 494 25.41 27.61 32.47
N LEU A 495 24.10 27.76 32.20
CA LEU A 495 23.58 28.29 30.93
C LEU A 495 23.26 29.78 31.06
N GLN A 496 23.56 30.57 30.03
CA GLN A 496 23.07 31.94 29.93
C GLN A 496 21.70 31.94 29.25
N ILE A 497 20.68 32.48 29.92
CA ILE A 497 19.33 32.59 29.35
C ILE A 497 19.30 33.81 28.41
N PRO A 498 19.00 33.64 27.12
CA PRO A 498 18.84 34.75 26.19
C PRO A 498 17.66 35.63 26.62
N GLN A 499 17.86 36.94 26.76
CA GLN A 499 16.76 37.89 26.93
C GLN A 499 16.00 38.01 25.62
N THR A 500 14.91 37.26 25.49
CA THR A 500 14.07 37.27 24.29
C THR A 500 12.60 37.28 24.66
N ASP A 501 11.81 38.04 23.90
CA ASP A 501 10.35 38.09 24.07
C ASP A 501 9.64 36.93 23.36
N ASN A 502 10.39 36.05 22.68
CA ASN A 502 9.85 34.99 21.84
C ASN A 502 10.45 33.63 22.18
N ILE A 503 9.58 32.68 22.52
CA ILE A 503 9.97 31.31 22.89
C ILE A 503 10.73 30.61 21.76
N CYS A 504 10.39 30.86 20.50
CA CYS A 504 11.12 30.27 19.38
C CYS A 504 12.57 30.75 19.30
N ASN A 505 12.82 32.02 19.67
CA ASN A 505 14.16 32.58 19.67
C ASN A 505 14.95 32.09 20.89
N MET A 506 14.30 31.98 22.05
CA MET A 506 14.93 31.43 23.26
C MET A 506 15.44 30.00 23.06
N VAL A 507 14.72 29.14 22.33
CA VAL A 507 15.12 27.73 22.13
C VAL A 507 16.08 27.58 20.95
N GLN A 508 16.27 28.62 20.13
CA GLN A 508 17.25 28.62 19.03
C GLN A 508 18.63 29.16 19.42
N ALA A 509 18.69 29.99 20.45
CA ALA A 509 19.91 30.49 21.07
C ALA A 509 20.43 29.50 22.12
#